data_AF-A0A2E8R058-F1
#
_entry.id   AF-A0A2E8R058-F1
#
_cell.length_a   1.000
_cell.length_b   1.000
_cell.length_c   1.000
_cell.angle_alpha   90.00
_cell.angle_beta   90.00
_cell.angle_gamma   90.00
#
_symmetry.space_group_name_H-M   'P 1'
#
loop_
_entity.id
_entity.type
_entity.pdbx_description
1 polymer ?
#
loop_
_entity_poly.entity_id
_entity_poly.type
_entity_poly.pdbx_seq_one_letter_code
_entity_poly.pdbx_strand_id
1 'polypeptide(L)'
;MHFECCYYAAIEHCLRQGIRRFEAGAQGDFKRNRGLDAQPTRSMHHLAYPPLRRAVADFLRRERQAVDETVDVLRAHTAAPRREPEGSDGGFPAEPPHDKTS
;
A
#
# COMPACT_ATOMS: atom_id res chain seq x y z
N MET A 1 0.59 -8.94 -25.21
CA MET A 1 -0.21 -9.97 -24.51
C MET A 1 0.49 -10.43 -23.22
N HIS A 2 0.77 -9.53 -22.27
CA HIS A 2 1.37 -9.85 -20.96
C HIS A 2 0.58 -9.20 -19.80
N PHE A 3 -0.70 -8.88 -20.01
CA PHE A 3 -1.42 -8.00 -19.09
C PHE A 3 -2.65 -8.65 -18.45
N GLU A 4 -3.49 -9.33 -19.22
CA GLU A 4 -4.67 -10.02 -18.68
C GLU A 4 -4.28 -11.29 -17.89
N CYS A 5 -3.29 -12.06 -18.39
CA CYS A 5 -2.84 -13.28 -17.72
C CYS A 5 -2.16 -13.01 -16.38
N CYS A 6 -1.44 -11.88 -16.26
CA CYS A 6 -0.66 -11.57 -15.06
C CYS A 6 -1.52 -11.15 -13.85
N TYR A 7 -2.72 -10.62 -14.06
CA TYR A 7 -3.62 -10.26 -12.95
C TYR A 7 -4.63 -11.36 -12.66
N TYR A 8 -5.36 -11.87 -13.66
CA TYR A 8 -6.45 -12.81 -13.37
C TYR A 8 -5.96 -14.15 -12.87
N ALA A 9 -4.88 -14.71 -13.43
CA ALA A 9 -4.33 -15.96 -12.94
C ALA A 9 -3.82 -15.82 -11.49
N ALA A 10 -3.22 -14.67 -11.16
CA ALA A 10 -2.73 -14.40 -9.81
C ALA A 10 -3.88 -14.16 -8.81
N ILE A 11 -4.94 -13.45 -9.22
CA ILE A 11 -6.16 -13.26 -8.43
C ILE A 11 -6.86 -14.60 -8.20
N GLU A 12 -7.02 -15.42 -9.23
CA GLU A 12 -7.61 -16.76 -9.13
C GLU A 12 -6.80 -17.64 -8.18
N HIS A 13 -5.47 -17.61 -8.28
CA HIS A 13 -4.61 -18.30 -7.33
C HIS A 13 -4.84 -17.83 -5.90
N CYS A 14 -4.93 -16.50 -5.67
CA CYS A 14 -5.20 -15.95 -4.34
C CYS A 14 -6.55 -16.44 -3.79
N LEU A 15 -7.60 -16.40 -4.61
CA LEU A 15 -8.93 -16.88 -4.23
C LEU A 15 -8.91 -18.37 -3.87
N ARG A 16 -8.23 -19.20 -4.68
CA ARG A 16 -8.09 -20.65 -4.44
C ARG A 16 -7.32 -20.98 -3.17
N GLN A 17 -6.33 -20.17 -2.81
CA GLN A 17 -5.48 -20.38 -1.63
C GLN A 17 -6.00 -19.64 -0.37
N GLY A 18 -7.10 -18.90 -0.48
CA GLY A 18 -7.61 -18.08 0.63
C GLY A 18 -6.71 -16.88 0.98
N ILE A 19 -5.84 -16.45 0.07
CA ILE A 19 -4.98 -15.28 0.26
C ILE A 19 -5.84 -14.02 0.16
N ARG A 20 -5.89 -13.26 1.25
CA ARG A 20 -6.79 -12.10 1.39
C ARG A 20 -6.27 -10.80 0.74
N ARG A 21 -4.99 -10.75 0.37
CA ARG A 21 -4.36 -9.54 -0.16
C ARG A 21 -3.56 -9.86 -1.42
N PHE A 22 -3.86 -9.13 -2.49
CA PHE A 22 -3.17 -9.19 -3.77
C PHE A 22 -2.66 -7.78 -4.13
N GLU A 23 -1.39 -7.67 -4.52
CA GLU A 23 -0.79 -6.42 -4.96
C GLU A 23 -0.30 -6.55 -6.40
N ALA A 24 -0.87 -5.74 -7.28
CA ALA A 24 -0.59 -5.77 -8.71
C ALA A 24 0.74 -5.07 -9.11
N GLY A 25 1.52 -4.57 -8.13
CA GLY A 25 2.72 -3.75 -8.34
C GLY A 25 2.43 -2.28 -8.68
N ALA A 26 3.47 -1.45 -8.81
CA ALA A 26 3.38 0.02 -8.90
C ALA A 26 3.35 0.57 -10.35
N GLN A 27 2.52 0.00 -11.23
CA GLN A 27 2.58 0.28 -12.67
C GLN A 27 1.25 0.84 -13.22
N GLY A 28 1.26 2.13 -13.60
CA GLY A 28 0.26 2.82 -14.44
C GLY A 28 -1.16 2.98 -13.89
N ASP A 29 -1.86 4.03 -14.32
CA ASP A 29 -3.22 4.36 -13.88
C ASP A 29 -4.29 3.34 -14.32
N PHE A 30 -3.97 2.49 -15.29
CA PHE A 30 -4.89 1.52 -15.89
C PHE A 30 -5.34 0.39 -14.95
N LYS A 31 -4.71 0.26 -13.77
CA LYS A 31 -5.07 -0.72 -12.74
C LYS A 31 -6.41 -0.40 -12.07
N ARG A 32 -6.72 0.89 -11.93
CA ARG A 32 -7.99 1.35 -11.32
C ARG A 32 -9.21 0.81 -12.05
N ASN A 33 -9.16 0.78 -13.38
CA ASN A 33 -10.24 0.24 -14.22
C ASN A 33 -10.47 -1.28 -14.03
N ARG A 34 -9.53 -1.98 -13.38
CA ARG A 34 -9.63 -3.42 -13.07
C ARG A 34 -9.98 -3.69 -11.60
N GLY A 35 -10.43 -2.66 -10.86
CA GLY A 35 -10.81 -2.79 -9.45
C GLY A 35 -9.63 -2.82 -8.48
N LEU A 36 -8.46 -2.34 -8.90
CA LEU A 36 -7.28 -2.20 -8.05
C LEU A 36 -7.17 -0.75 -7.57
N ASP A 37 -7.69 -0.48 -6.38
CA ASP A 37 -7.69 0.86 -5.79
C ASP A 37 -6.32 1.25 -5.21
N ALA A 38 -6.10 2.57 -5.16
CA ALA A 38 -4.92 3.13 -4.50
C ALA A 38 -4.91 2.76 -3.00
N GLN A 39 -3.78 2.22 -2.55
CA GLN A 39 -3.53 1.87 -1.15
C GLN A 39 -2.21 2.49 -0.69
N PRO A 40 -2.17 3.17 0.47
CA PRO A 40 -0.93 3.65 1.05
C PRO A 40 0.04 2.48 1.25
N THR A 41 1.24 2.61 0.69
CA THR A 41 2.31 1.62 0.84
C THR A 41 3.38 2.20 1.75
N ARG A 42 3.84 1.42 2.73
CA ARG A 42 4.87 1.83 3.69
C ARG A 42 6.16 1.09 3.38
N SER A 43 7.28 1.80 3.47
CA SER A 43 8.62 1.24 3.36
C SER A 43 9.48 1.73 4.52
N MET A 44 10.49 0.94 4.89
CA MET A 44 11.40 1.25 5.99
C MET A 44 12.80 1.49 5.44
N HIS A 45 13.40 2.61 5.82
CA HIS A 45 14.72 3.02 5.34
C HIS A 45 15.61 3.38 6.52
N HIS A 46 16.79 2.77 6.60
CA HIS A 46 17.79 3.15 7.58
C HIS A 46 18.66 4.30 7.05
N LEU A 47 18.60 5.45 7.71
CA LEU A 47 19.39 6.64 7.37
C LEU A 47 20.43 6.90 8.45
N ALA A 48 21.67 6.43 8.22
CA ALA A 48 22.76 6.54 9.19
C ALA A 48 23.21 7.99 9.42
N TYR A 49 23.14 8.85 8.40
CA TYR A 49 23.60 10.23 8.49
C TYR A 49 22.52 11.16 9.10
N PRO A 50 22.75 11.76 10.28
CA PRO A 50 21.69 12.50 10.98
C PRO A 50 21.11 13.70 10.22
N PRO A 51 21.89 14.52 9.48
CA PRO A 51 21.33 15.61 8.69
C PRO A 51 20.40 15.11 7.58
N LEU A 52 20.74 14.03 6.89
CA LEU A 52 19.88 13.42 5.87
C LEU A 52 18.58 12.90 6.50
N ARG A 53 18.68 12.22 7.65
CA ARG A 53 17.50 11.74 8.39
C ARG A 53 16.54 12.89 8.74
N ARG A 54 17.06 14.04 9.17
CA ARG A 54 16.24 15.22 9.49
C ARG A 54 15.58 15.79 8.24
N ALA A 55 16.33 15.98 7.16
CA ALA A 55 15.79 16.49 5.90
C ALA A 55 14.66 15.60 5.33
N VAL A 56 14.85 14.28 5.35
CA VAL A 56 13.82 13.31 4.95
C VAL A 56 12.61 13.37 5.88
N ALA A 57 12.81 13.43 7.20
CA ALA A 57 11.70 13.53 8.15
C ALA A 57 10.86 14.81 7.96
N ASP A 58 11.52 15.94 7.68
CA ASP A 58 10.88 17.23 7.41
C ASP A 58 10.09 17.23 6.10
N PHE A 59 10.64 16.62 5.05
CA PHE A 59 9.95 16.42 3.78
C PHE A 59 8.72 15.54 3.94
N LEU A 60 8.87 14.39 4.59
CA LEU A 60 7.78 13.41 4.79
C LEU A 60 6.60 13.99 5.56
N ARG A 61 6.79 15.01 6.42
CA ARG A 61 5.65 15.70 7.10
C ARG A 61 4.68 16.33 6.10
N ARG A 62 5.19 16.93 5.02
CA ARG A 62 4.38 17.56 3.99
C ARG A 62 3.91 16.55 2.94
N GLU A 63 4.78 15.63 2.57
CA GLU A 63 4.46 14.62 1.56
C GLU A 63 3.31 13.72 1.99
N ARG A 64 3.26 13.30 3.27
CA ARG A 64 2.18 12.43 3.78
C ARG A 64 0.79 12.99 3.50
N GLN A 65 0.57 14.27 3.79
CA GLN A 65 -0.72 14.90 3.54
C GLN A 65 -1.07 14.89 2.04
N ALA A 66 -0.12 15.27 1.18
CA ALA A 66 -0.35 15.29 -0.27
C ALA A 66 -0.62 13.88 -0.83
N VAL A 67 0.05 12.85 -0.29
CA VAL A 67 -0.19 11.45 -0.67
C VAL A 67 -1.57 10.99 -0.21
N ASP A 68 -1.98 11.31 1.02
CA ASP A 68 -3.31 10.95 1.53
C ASP A 68 -4.42 11.60 0.69
N GLU A 69 -4.30 12.89 0.38
CA GLU A 69 -5.22 13.60 -0.53
C GLU A 69 -5.26 12.95 -1.93
N THR A 70 -4.10 12.56 -2.46
CA THR A 70 -4.02 11.87 -3.75
C THR A 70 -4.72 10.50 -3.71
N VAL A 71 -4.52 9.73 -2.64
CA VAL A 71 -5.19 8.43 -2.45
C VAL A 71 -6.70 8.60 -2.39
N ASP A 72 -7.19 9.61 -1.67
CA ASP A 72 -8.63 9.90 -1.56
C ASP A 72 -9.24 10.27 -2.91
N VAL A 73 -8.58 11.14 -3.69
CA VAL A 73 -9.00 11.49 -5.06
C VAL A 73 -9.04 10.25 -5.95
N LEU A 74 -8.00 9.41 -5.90
CA LEU A 74 -7.95 8.19 -6.71
C LEU A 74 -9.06 7.19 -6.34
N ARG A 75 -9.41 7.09 -5.06
CA ARG A 75 -10.49 6.21 -4.56
C ARG A 75 -11.88 6.74 -4.85
N ALA A 76 -12.07 8.06 -4.93
CA ALA A 76 -13.33 8.67 -5.35
C ALA A 76 -13.74 8.25 -6.78
N HIS A 77 -12.77 7.81 -7.59
CA HIS A 77 -12.95 7.35 -8.96
C HIS A 77 -12.74 5.83 -9.12
N THR A 78 -13.07 5.03 -8.09
CA THR A 78 -12.98 3.57 -8.16
C THR A 78 -13.97 2.97 -9.17
N ALA A 79 -13.57 1.84 -9.79
CA ALA A 79 -14.44 1.04 -10.66
C ALA A 79 -15.24 -0.02 -9.88
N ALA A 80 -14.85 -0.34 -8.64
CA ALA A 80 -15.46 -1.38 -7.83
C ALA A 80 -16.50 -0.80 -6.85
N PRO A 81 -17.67 -1.45 -6.66
CA PRO A 81 -18.61 -1.02 -5.63
C PRO A 81 -17.98 -1.14 -4.24
N ARG A 82 -18.05 -0.07 -3.44
CA ARG A 82 -17.51 -0.02 -2.08
C ARG A 82 -18.27 -1.03 -1.21
N ARG A 83 -17.57 -2.06 -0.74
CA ARG A 83 -18.02 -2.82 0.44
C ARG A 83 -17.44 -2.17 1.68
N GLU A 84 -18.24 -2.00 2.71
CA GLU A 84 -17.69 -1.62 4.01
C GLU A 84 -16.74 -2.73 4.47
N PRO A 85 -15.55 -2.38 4.99
CA PRO A 85 -14.60 -3.39 5.44
C PRO A 85 -15.21 -4.11 6.64
N GLU A 86 -15.64 -5.36 6.46
CA GLU A 86 -15.79 -6.30 7.58
C GLU A 86 -14.42 -6.40 8.26
N GLY A 87 -14.37 -6.11 9.56
CA GLY A 87 -13.16 -5.85 10.34
C GLY A 87 -11.98 -6.74 9.96
N SER A 88 -10.94 -6.13 9.39
CA SER A 88 -9.68 -6.81 9.10
C SER A 88 -8.86 -6.92 10.37
N ASP A 89 -9.08 -8.00 11.12
CA ASP A 89 -8.18 -8.53 12.16
C ASP A 89 -6.89 -9.04 11.50
N GLY A 90 -6.11 -8.10 10.96
CA GLY A 90 -4.87 -8.35 10.22
C GLY A 90 -3.90 -7.19 10.37
N GLY A 91 -3.98 -6.48 11.51
CA GLY A 91 -2.93 -5.57 11.92
C GLY A 91 -1.58 -6.29 11.88
N PHE A 92 -0.58 -5.66 11.27
CA PHE A 92 0.80 -6.08 11.47
C PHE A 92 1.04 -6.18 12.98
N PRO A 93 1.59 -7.28 13.52
CA PRO A 93 1.92 -7.33 14.94
C PRO A 93 2.81 -6.13 15.25
N ALA A 94 2.42 -5.35 16.27
CA ALA A 94 3.27 -4.28 16.77
C ALA A 94 4.62 -4.89 17.17
N GLU A 95 5.71 -4.45 16.55
CA GLU A 95 7.05 -4.84 16.97
C GLU A 95 7.22 -4.46 18.46
N PRO A 96 7.70 -5.37 19.32
CA PRO A 96 7.98 -5.04 20.70
C PRO A 96 9.07 -3.95 20.76
N PRO A 97 9.04 -3.07 21.78
CA PRO A 97 10.07 -2.05 21.92
C PRO A 97 11.45 -2.70 22.06
N HIS A 98 12.34 -2.42 21.11
CA HIS A 98 13.74 -2.78 21.23
C HIS A 98 14.35 -1.99 22.39
N ASP A 99 14.52 -2.66 23.53
CA ASP A 99 15.37 -2.19 24.63
C ASP A 99 16.82 -2.12 24.13
N LYS A 100 17.29 -0.89 23.86
CA LYS A 100 18.70 -0.63 23.56
C LYS A 100 19.41 -0.24 24.85
N THR A 101 19.63 -1.23 25.71
CA THR A 101 20.64 -1.18 26.76
C THR A 101 21.77 -2.13 26.39
N SER A 102 22.79 -1.63 25.69
CA SER A 102 24.19 -2.10 25.65
C SER A 102 25.04 -1.12 24.84
#